data_AF-A0A382Y3C5-F1
#
_entry.id   AF-A0A382Y3C5-F1
#
_cell.length_a   1.000
_cell.length_b   1.000
_cell.length_c   1.000
_cell.angle_alpha   90.00
_cell.angle_beta   90.00
_cell.angle_gamma   90.00
#
_symmetry.space_group_name_H-M   'P 1'
#
loop_
_entity.id
_entity.type
_entity.pdbx_description
1 polymer ?
#
loop_
_entity_poly.entity_id
_entity_poly.type
_entity_poly.pdbx_seq_one_letter_code
_entity_poly.pdbx_strand_id
1 'polypeptide(L)'
;MAKLEPFLKQHCFECHGSKKQKGDIRFDILGKDLARHETLEIWQGILDQLNLGEMPPKKQPQPTRAELEPVVDTLTRTLALAYEKARSTGGQTVLRRLNRHELRNTLRDLLYLKGSDYRPDAAGSRLIDNNG
;
A
#
# COMPACT_ATOMS: atom_id res chain seq x y z
N MET A 1 -5.22 10.54 14.44
CA MET A 1 -6.53 10.73 13.77
C MET A 1 -7.45 11.75 14.45
N ALA A 2 -7.63 11.78 15.79
CA ALA A 2 -8.58 12.70 16.44
C ALA A 2 -8.33 14.21 16.15
N LYS A 3 -7.05 14.60 15.96
CA LYS A 3 -6.68 15.98 15.59
C LYS A 3 -7.15 16.42 14.19
N LEU A 4 -7.55 15.49 13.32
CA LEU A 4 -7.99 15.79 11.94
C LEU A 4 -9.49 16.10 11.86
N GLU A 5 -10.26 15.76 12.89
CA GLU A 5 -11.71 15.86 12.86
C GLU A 5 -12.26 17.29 12.65
N PRO A 6 -11.68 18.34 13.26
CA PRO A 6 -12.11 19.72 13.00
C PRO A 6 -11.92 20.12 11.52
N PHE A 7 -10.77 19.75 10.94
CA PHE A 7 -10.46 20.05 9.54
C PHE A 7 -11.45 19.36 8.58
N LEU A 8 -11.73 18.07 8.80
CA LEU A 8 -12.67 17.32 7.97
C LEU A 8 -14.10 17.86 8.08
N LYS A 9 -14.52 18.28 9.28
CA LYS A 9 -15.82 18.93 9.50
C LYS A 9 -15.95 20.23 8.71
N GLN A 10 -14.88 21.03 8.68
CA GLN A 10 -14.88 22.34 8.02
C GLN A 10 -14.79 22.25 6.50
N HIS A 11 -13.96 21.34 5.98
CA HIS A 11 -13.60 21.34 4.55
C HIS A 11 -14.15 20.15 3.75
N CYS A 12 -14.57 19.06 4.41
CA CYS A 12 -14.90 17.82 3.71
C CYS A 12 -16.37 17.40 3.87
N PHE A 13 -16.95 17.52 5.07
CA PHE A 13 -18.28 16.97 5.39
C PHE A 13 -19.45 17.65 4.65
N GLU A 14 -19.27 18.87 4.17
CA GLU A 14 -20.32 19.53 3.37
C GLU A 14 -20.59 18.81 2.05
N CYS A 15 -19.57 18.20 1.45
CA CYS A 15 -19.64 17.49 0.17
C CYS A 15 -19.58 15.96 0.30
N HIS A 16 -18.99 15.45 1.39
CA HIS A 16 -18.75 14.02 1.66
C HIS A 16 -19.31 13.61 3.04
N GLY A 17 -20.50 14.10 3.37
CA GLY A 17 -21.19 13.82 4.63
C GLY A 17 -22.58 13.22 4.41
N SER A 18 -23.42 13.22 5.44
CA SER A 18 -24.77 12.64 5.35
C SER A 18 -25.67 13.32 4.31
N LYS A 19 -25.52 14.65 4.10
CA LYS A 19 -26.37 15.44 3.21
C LYS A 19 -25.97 15.35 1.73
N LYS A 20 -24.68 15.18 1.45
CA LYS A 20 -24.11 15.10 0.09
C LYS A 20 -22.96 14.11 0.11
N GLN A 21 -22.95 13.21 -0.87
CA GLN A 21 -22.00 12.09 -0.96
C GLN A 21 -21.32 12.15 -2.32
N LYS A 22 -20.51 13.18 -2.56
CA LYS A 22 -19.80 13.30 -3.84
C LYS A 22 -18.83 12.14 -4.01
N GLY A 23 -18.88 11.51 -5.20
CA GLY A 23 -18.07 10.34 -5.50
C GLY A 23 -18.40 9.12 -4.63
N ASP A 24 -19.61 9.05 -4.08
CA ASP A 24 -20.09 7.95 -3.22
C ASP A 24 -19.24 7.71 -1.96
N ILE A 25 -18.53 8.74 -1.51
CA ILE A 25 -17.67 8.68 -0.33
C ILE A 25 -18.25 9.51 0.81
N ARG A 26 -18.27 8.91 2.00
CA ARG A 26 -18.70 9.54 3.26
C ARG A 26 -17.60 9.51 4.32
N PHE A 27 -17.06 10.68 4.64
CA PHE A 27 -16.00 10.82 5.62
C PHE A 27 -16.51 10.87 7.07
N ASP A 28 -17.79 11.16 7.29
CA ASP A 28 -18.38 11.23 8.62
C ASP A 28 -18.55 9.85 9.28
N ILE A 29 -18.65 8.78 8.47
CA ILE A 29 -18.68 7.38 8.92
C ILE A 29 -17.40 6.62 8.56
N LEU A 30 -16.39 7.31 8.02
CA LEU A 30 -15.13 6.68 7.64
C LEU A 30 -14.42 6.14 8.89
N GLY A 31 -14.14 4.85 8.87
CA GLY A 31 -13.40 4.19 9.93
C GLY A 31 -12.00 4.77 10.11
N LYS A 32 -11.48 4.65 11.33
CA LYS A 32 -10.09 5.04 11.67
C LYS A 32 -9.14 3.82 11.66
N ASP A 33 -9.67 2.64 11.39
CA ASP A 33 -8.91 1.40 11.30
C ASP A 33 -8.23 1.27 9.93
N LEU A 34 -6.94 1.63 9.91
CA LEU A 34 -6.08 1.56 8.73
C LEU A 34 -5.58 0.14 8.41
N ALA A 35 -5.91 -0.87 9.21
CA ALA A 35 -5.62 -2.26 8.87
C ALA A 35 -6.55 -2.78 7.76
N ARG A 36 -7.74 -2.18 7.61
CA ARG A 36 -8.65 -2.49 6.51
C ARG A 36 -8.19 -1.77 5.25
N HIS A 37 -8.00 -2.53 4.17
CA HIS A 37 -7.53 -2.04 2.88
C HIS A 37 -8.40 -0.89 2.34
N GLU A 38 -9.72 -1.06 2.34
CA GLU A 38 -10.68 -0.04 1.88
C GLU A 38 -10.53 1.29 2.64
N THR A 39 -10.40 1.23 3.96
CA THR A 39 -10.19 2.42 4.79
C THR A 39 -8.88 3.10 4.43
N LEU A 40 -7.81 2.32 4.28
CA LEU A 40 -6.48 2.81 3.97
C LEU A 40 -6.45 3.52 2.61
N GLU A 41 -7.08 2.93 1.59
CA GLU A 41 -7.18 3.52 0.25
C GLU A 41 -7.95 4.85 0.27
N ILE A 42 -9.08 4.93 0.99
CA ILE A 42 -9.84 6.18 1.09
C ILE A 42 -9.00 7.27 1.75
N TRP A 43 -8.29 6.96 2.84
CA TRP A 43 -7.42 7.94 3.49
C TRP A 43 -6.23 8.37 2.62
N GLN A 44 -5.67 7.45 1.82
CA GLN A 44 -4.64 7.78 0.83
C GLN A 44 -5.20 8.74 -0.23
N GLY A 45 -6.40 8.46 -0.74
CA GLY A 45 -7.07 9.35 -1.70
C GLY A 45 -7.32 10.76 -1.14
N ILE A 46 -7.67 10.88 0.14
CA ILE A 46 -7.77 12.19 0.82
C ILE A 46 -6.42 12.91 0.77
N LEU A 47 -5.33 12.24 1.18
CA LEU A 47 -3.99 12.82 1.17
C LEU A 47 -3.59 13.29 -0.23
N ASP A 48 -3.83 12.47 -1.25
CA ASP A 48 -3.49 12.78 -2.64
C ASP A 48 -4.25 14.01 -3.15
N GLN A 49 -5.56 14.08 -2.88
CA GLN A 49 -6.40 15.21 -3.27
C GLN A 49 -6.02 16.51 -2.56
N LEU A 50 -5.59 16.43 -1.29
CA LEU A 50 -5.06 17.58 -0.56
C LEU A 50 -3.70 18.04 -1.12
N ASN A 51 -2.81 17.11 -1.48
CA ASN A 51 -1.52 17.41 -2.07
C ASN A 51 -1.65 18.03 -3.48
N LEU A 52 -2.63 17.60 -4.26
CA LEU A 52 -2.94 18.16 -5.58
C LEU A 52 -3.64 19.52 -5.49
N GLY A 53 -4.16 19.90 -4.32
CA GLY A 53 -4.96 21.12 -4.15
C GLY A 53 -6.29 21.09 -4.93
N GLU A 54 -6.77 19.88 -5.27
CA GLU A 54 -8.05 19.69 -5.96
C GLU A 54 -9.23 19.73 -4.98
N MET A 55 -8.98 19.38 -3.72
CA MET A 55 -9.95 19.41 -2.64
C MET A 55 -9.51 20.36 -1.52
N PRO A 56 -10.41 21.23 -1.03
CA PRO A 56 -11.79 21.46 -1.48
C PRO A 56 -11.90 21.98 -2.93
N PRO A 57 -13.05 21.88 -3.61
CA PRO A 57 -13.19 22.43 -4.96
C PRO A 57 -13.10 23.97 -4.95
N LYS A 58 -12.70 24.59 -6.07
CA LYS A 58 -12.51 26.06 -6.20
C LYS A 58 -13.70 26.94 -5.76
N LYS A 59 -14.91 26.39 -5.73
CA LYS A 59 -16.14 27.07 -5.29
C LYS A 59 -16.35 27.05 -3.77
N GLN A 60 -15.48 26.37 -3.03
CA GLN A 60 -15.54 26.24 -1.57
C GLN A 60 -14.32 26.93 -0.92
N PRO A 61 -14.43 27.31 0.37
CA PRO A 61 -13.32 27.87 1.12
C PRO A 61 -12.11 26.93 1.12
N GLN A 62 -11.00 27.41 0.55
CA GLN A 62 -9.72 26.71 0.56
C GLN A 62 -9.07 26.83 1.94
N PRO A 63 -8.51 25.75 2.49
CA PRO A 63 -7.71 25.83 3.69
C PRO A 63 -6.46 26.66 3.42
N THR A 64 -6.02 27.42 4.42
CA THR A 64 -4.73 28.09 4.34
C THR A 64 -3.60 27.05 4.41
N ARG A 65 -2.41 27.39 3.92
CA ARG A 65 -1.23 26.52 4.02
C ARG A 65 -0.93 26.10 5.46
N ALA A 66 -1.11 27.03 6.42
CA ALA A 66 -0.89 26.79 7.84
C ALA A 66 -1.86 25.76 8.44
N GLU A 67 -3.09 25.67 7.92
CA GLU A 67 -4.08 24.66 8.32
C GLU A 67 -3.84 23.32 7.62
N LEU A 68 -3.38 23.36 6.36
CA LEU A 68 -3.19 22.18 5.53
C LEU A 68 -1.92 21.37 5.89
N GLU A 69 -0.81 22.06 6.13
CA GLU A 69 0.49 21.45 6.44
C GLU A 69 0.46 20.43 7.60
N PRO A 70 -0.10 20.74 8.79
CA PRO A 70 -0.14 19.78 9.89
C PRO A 70 -1.04 18.57 9.59
N VAL A 71 -2.08 18.75 8.76
CA VAL A 71 -2.99 17.67 8.34
C VAL A 71 -2.27 16.72 7.40
N VAL A 72 -1.60 17.26 6.38
CA VAL A 72 -0.84 16.50 5.39
C VAL A 72 0.32 15.74 6.06
N ASP A 73 1.09 16.39 6.94
CA ASP A 73 2.19 15.72 7.66
C ASP A 73 1.67 14.57 8.54
N THR A 74 0.57 14.81 9.28
CA THR A 74 -0.05 13.77 10.11
C THR A 74 -0.53 12.59 9.28
N LEU A 75 -1.22 12.84 8.16
CA LEU A 75 -1.71 11.78 7.27
C LEU A 75 -0.55 11.01 6.64
N THR A 76 0.46 11.71 6.13
CA THR A 76 1.64 11.11 5.50
C THR A 76 2.34 10.16 6.46
N ARG A 77 2.63 10.59 7.70
CA ARG A 77 3.27 9.73 8.71
C ARG A 77 2.40 8.54 9.09
N THR A 78 1.10 8.77 9.28
CA THR A 78 0.20 7.71 9.76
C THR A 78 -0.01 6.64 8.67
N LEU A 79 -0.15 7.05 7.41
CA LEU A 79 -0.30 6.14 6.27
C LEU A 79 0.98 5.38 5.99
N ALA A 80 2.15 6.05 6.06
CA ALA A 80 3.44 5.37 5.91
C ALA A 80 3.60 4.22 6.92
N LEU A 81 3.31 4.47 8.20
CA LEU A 81 3.34 3.43 9.25
C LEU A 81 2.32 2.31 8.99
N ALA A 82 1.12 2.65 8.50
CA ALA A 82 0.11 1.65 8.16
C ALA A 82 0.56 0.75 7.01
N TYR A 83 1.14 1.32 5.95
CA TYR A 83 1.69 0.56 4.82
C TYR A 83 2.88 -0.30 5.23
N GLU A 84 3.78 0.20 6.07
CA GLU A 84 4.88 -0.60 6.63
C GLU A 84 4.34 -1.79 7.42
N LYS A 85 3.32 -1.57 8.26
CA LYS A 85 2.69 -2.65 9.02
C LYS A 85 1.96 -3.65 8.13
N ALA A 86 1.30 -3.20 7.07
CA ALA A 86 0.62 -4.08 6.10
C ALA A 86 1.62 -4.90 5.25
N ARG A 87 2.80 -4.33 4.94
CA ARG A 87 3.88 -5.03 4.23
C ARG A 87 4.67 -5.98 5.13
N SER A 88 4.74 -5.68 6.43
CA SER A 88 5.38 -6.56 7.39
C SER A 88 4.57 -7.84 7.48
N THR A 89 5.16 -8.97 7.06
CA THR A 89 4.53 -10.30 7.16
C THR A 89 4.46 -10.80 8.61
N GLY A 90 4.62 -9.91 9.59
CA GLY A 90 4.67 -10.25 11.01
C GLY A 90 5.86 -11.16 11.36
N GLY A 91 6.91 -11.16 10.52
CA GLY A 91 8.03 -12.11 10.64
C GLY A 91 7.70 -13.51 10.13
N GLN A 92 6.52 -13.74 9.53
CA GLN A 92 6.25 -14.99 8.85
C GLN A 92 6.94 -15.00 7.49
N THR A 93 7.79 -16.00 7.27
CA THR A 93 8.33 -16.31 5.95
C THR A 93 7.17 -16.79 5.09
N VAL A 94 6.62 -15.91 4.26
CA VAL A 94 5.61 -16.30 3.28
C VAL A 94 6.27 -17.29 2.34
N LEU A 95 5.75 -18.52 2.25
CA LEU A 95 6.23 -19.51 1.29
C LEU A 95 6.08 -18.93 -0.11
N ARG A 96 7.19 -18.56 -0.73
CA ARG A 96 7.22 -18.13 -2.13
C ARG A 96 7.45 -19.36 -2.99
N ARG A 97 6.72 -19.44 -4.12
CA ARG A 97 6.98 -20.46 -5.14
C ARG A 97 8.38 -20.23 -5.68
N LEU A 98 9.26 -21.20 -5.51
CA LEU A 98 10.59 -21.17 -6.10
C LEU A 98 10.48 -21.16 -7.62
N ASN A 99 11.26 -20.30 -8.27
CA ASN A 99 11.42 -20.39 -9.72
C ASN A 99 12.25 -21.63 -10.10
N ARG A 100 12.29 -21.99 -11.39
CA ARG A 100 12.99 -23.20 -11.85
C ARG A 100 14.47 -23.22 -11.47
N HIS A 101 15.12 -22.06 -11.49
CA HIS A 101 16.53 -21.93 -11.14
C HIS A 101 16.75 -22.12 -9.63
N GLU A 102 15.93 -21.49 -8.80
CA GLU A 102 15.95 -21.64 -7.34
C GLU A 102 15.67 -23.08 -6.92
N LEU A 103 14.63 -23.71 -7.46
CA LEU A 103 14.32 -25.12 -7.17
C LEU A 103 15.49 -26.05 -7.54
N ARG A 104 16.13 -25.80 -8.69
CA ARG A 104 17.29 -26.59 -9.13
C ARG A 104 18.46 -26.45 -8.18
N ASN A 105 18.77 -25.23 -7.75
CA ASN A 105 19.86 -24.98 -6.81
C ASN A 105 19.56 -25.61 -5.45
N THR A 106 18.33 -25.48 -4.95
CA THR A 106 17.90 -26.13 -3.70
C THR A 106 18.04 -27.65 -3.77
N LEU A 107 17.62 -28.29 -4.87
CA LEU A 107 17.77 -29.74 -5.04
C LEU A 107 19.24 -30.16 -5.17
N ARG A 108 20.06 -29.40 -5.89
CA ARG A 108 21.52 -29.63 -5.99
C ARG A 108 22.17 -29.59 -4.61
N ASP A 109 21.81 -28.60 -3.80
CA ASP A 109 22.39 -28.40 -2.47
C ASP A 109 21.93 -29.48 -1.48
N LEU A 110 20.63 -29.83 -1.48
CA LEU A 110 20.08 -30.88 -0.62
C LEU A 110 20.62 -32.27 -0.95
N LEU A 111 20.80 -32.57 -2.24
CA LEU A 111 21.26 -33.87 -2.71
C LEU A 111 22.80 -33.94 -2.88
N TYR A 112 23.52 -32.89 -2.47
CA TYR A 112 24.98 -32.79 -2.58
C TYR A 112 25.52 -33.09 -3.99
N LEU A 113 24.81 -32.68 -5.04
CA LEU A 113 25.19 -32.92 -6.43
C LEU A 113 26.36 -32.01 -6.84
N LYS A 114 27.58 -32.45 -6.51
CA LYS A 114 28.83 -31.76 -6.85
C LYS A 114 29.34 -32.28 -8.20
N GLY A 115 29.03 -31.57 -9.27
CA GLY A 115 29.57 -31.82 -10.61
C GLY A 115 29.35 -30.62 -11.54
N SER A 116 30.19 -30.48 -12.57
CA SER A 116 30.03 -29.47 -13.62
C SER A 116 28.68 -29.62 -14.31
N ASP A 117 28.21 -30.85 -14.51
CA ASP A 117 26.97 -31.15 -15.23
C ASP A 117 25.70 -30.66 -14.50
N TYR A 118 25.82 -30.43 -13.19
CA TYR A 118 24.74 -29.94 -12.34
C TYR A 118 24.83 -28.43 -12.06
N ARG A 119 25.77 -27.71 -12.70
CA ARG A 119 25.87 -26.26 -12.55
C ARG A 119 24.92 -25.55 -13.53
N PRO A 120 24.19 -24.51 -13.11
CA PRO A 120 23.25 -23.82 -13.98
C PRO A 120 23.91 -23.05 -15.14
N ASP A 121 25.21 -22.80 -15.07
CA ASP A 121 26.03 -22.14 -16.09
C ASP A 121 26.85 -23.12 -16.95
N ALA A 122 26.74 -24.43 -16.73
CA ALA A 122 27.49 -25.40 -17.51
C ALA A 122 26.92 -25.52 -18.93
N ALA A 123 27.78 -25.27 -19.92
CA ALA A 123 27.52 -25.28 -21.36
C ALA A 123 27.04 -26.63 -21.95
N GLY A 124 26.74 -27.62 -21.11
CA GLY A 124 26.29 -28.95 -21.50
C GLY A 124 25.09 -29.48 -20.69
N SER A 125 24.51 -28.69 -19.77
CA SER A 125 23.35 -29.13 -18.98
C SER A 125 22.07 -29.12 -19.82
N ARG A 126 21.98 -30.04 -20.79
CA ARG A 126 20.73 -30.41 -21.45
C ARG A 126 19.89 -31.26 -20.49
N LEU A 127 19.50 -30.68 -19.36
CA LEU A 127 18.46 -31.25 -18.52
C LEU A 127 17.16 -31.07 -19.30
N ILE A 128 16.75 -32.15 -19.95
CA ILE A 128 15.57 -32.28 -20.81
C ILE A 128 14.39 -31.59 -20.11
N ASP A 129 13.81 -30.63 -20.81
CA ASP A 129 12.56 -29.98 -20.49
C ASP A 129 11.40 -30.90 -20.84
N ASN A 130 11.00 -31.75 -19.89
CA ASN A 130 9.81 -32.60 -20.05
C ASN A 130 8.47 -31.85 -19.87
N ASN A 131 8.49 -30.52 -19.88
CA ASN A 131 7.27 -29.74 -20.00
C ASN A 131 7.15 -29.34 -21.47
N GLY A 132 6.27 -30.05 -22.18
CA GLY A 132 5.86 -29.66 -23.53
C GLY A 132 5.31 -28.24 -23.61
#